data_AF-M5XBL0-F1
#
_entry.id   AF-M5XBL0-F1
#
_cell.length_a   1.000
_cell.length_b   1.000
_cell.length_c   1.000
_cell.angle_alpha   90.00
_cell.angle_beta   90.00
_cell.angle_gamma   90.00
#
_symmetry.space_group_name_H-M   'P 1'
#
loop_
_entity.id
_entity.type
_entity.pdbx_description
1 polymer ?
#
loop_
_entity_poly.entity_id
_entity_poly.type
_entity_poly.pdbx_seq_one_letter_code
_entity_poly.pdbx_strand_id
1 'polypeptide(L)'
;MVMKRKLERRHFFSTRCFSHHNLTVEAVWPGLFVDKPGNYWDVPFSMSLDLASVAADSGASYRICAHHNSGSPERLDSGQSDGVPASLLPGLSVTSTFSFKKNIELWRNNAQKLRMVQPYDIFLSNPHVSASGIIGAAMTASFGDSSVRSQIADDDPEGFRGFSIRAPEVKSAFLADIFASASFTAQHGNFQRLFLDLTRFHARLDFPSGSKFLSGATHLAQDFFNSQQPNLEAIQDICPNATLSLQQQIAGPFSFRVDSGVAVELKNQDWNIRVDEPVFALEYALQVLGSAKAVAWYSPKHQECMIELRFYET
;
A
#
# COMPACT_ATOMS: atom_id res chain seq x y z
N MET A 1 14.77 14.50 35.39
CA MET A 1 14.83 13.04 35.12
C MET A 1 13.40 12.57 34.89
N VAL A 2 12.90 12.69 33.65
CA VAL A 2 11.53 12.29 33.31
C VAL A 2 11.53 10.78 33.12
N MET A 3 10.88 10.07 34.05
CA MET A 3 10.53 8.66 33.89
C MET A 3 9.80 8.49 32.55
N LYS A 4 10.45 7.89 31.55
CA LYS A 4 9.75 7.31 30.41
C LYS A 4 8.85 6.21 30.98
N ARG A 5 7.57 6.52 31.19
CA ARG A 5 6.57 5.51 31.55
C ARG A 5 6.63 4.45 30.46
N LYS A 6 6.90 3.21 30.86
CA LYS A 6 6.72 2.06 29.98
C LYS A 6 5.21 1.94 29.79
N LEU A 7 4.66 2.56 28.73
CA LEU A 7 3.24 2.44 28.44
C LEU A 7 2.98 0.99 28.03
N GLU A 8 2.18 0.31 28.85
CA GLU A 8 1.68 -1.01 28.53
C GLU A 8 0.68 -0.86 27.38
N ARG A 9 1.09 -1.29 26.19
CA ARG A 9 0.24 -1.25 24.99
C ARG A 9 -0.65 -2.47 24.97
N ARG A 10 -1.94 -2.24 24.79
CA ARG A 10 -2.92 -3.30 24.60
C ARG A 10 -3.42 -3.26 23.17
N HIS A 11 -3.51 -4.45 22.59
CA HIS A 11 -3.96 -4.67 21.22
C HIS A 11 -5.05 -5.72 21.25
N PHE A 12 -6.20 -5.39 20.67
CA PHE A 12 -7.29 -6.31 20.42
C PHE A 12 -7.45 -6.45 18.92
N PHE A 13 -7.44 -7.69 18.45
CA PHE A 13 -7.65 -8.02 17.05
C PHE A 13 -8.58 -9.21 16.93
N SER A 14 -9.59 -9.07 16.08
CA SER A 14 -10.54 -10.14 15.78
C SER A 14 -10.89 -10.11 14.31
N THR A 15 -10.78 -11.27 13.64
CA THR A 15 -11.22 -11.46 12.26
C THR A 15 -12.29 -12.54 12.22
N ARG A 16 -13.33 -12.30 11.42
CA ARG A 16 -14.40 -13.25 11.13
C ARG A 16 -14.63 -13.34 9.63
N CYS A 17 -14.50 -14.54 9.09
CA CYS A 17 -14.77 -14.83 7.69
C CYS A 17 -16.23 -15.30 7.53
N PHE A 18 -16.98 -14.59 6.71
CA PHE A 18 -18.28 -15.01 6.19
C PHE A 18 -18.11 -15.54 4.76
N SER A 19 -19.14 -16.19 4.20
CA SER A 19 -19.06 -16.84 2.88
C SER A 19 -18.58 -15.93 1.73
N HIS A 20 -18.84 -14.63 1.81
CA HIS A 20 -18.48 -13.66 0.76
C HIS A 20 -17.81 -12.40 1.32
N HIS A 21 -17.57 -12.33 2.63
CA HIS A 21 -17.09 -11.11 3.30
C HIS A 21 -16.15 -11.45 4.45
N ASN A 22 -15.15 -10.63 4.65
CA ASN A 22 -14.26 -10.67 5.80
C ASN A 22 -14.52 -9.43 6.66
N LEU A 23 -14.78 -9.66 7.95
CA LEU A 23 -14.94 -8.61 8.94
C LEU A 23 -13.71 -8.64 9.87
N THR A 24 -13.03 -7.52 9.98
CA THR A 24 -11.90 -7.32 10.88
C THR A 24 -12.20 -6.19 11.85
N VAL A 25 -11.91 -6.43 13.13
CA VAL A 25 -12.02 -5.44 14.20
C VAL A 25 -10.66 -5.33 14.84
N GLU A 26 -10.13 -4.12 14.90
CA GLU A 26 -8.88 -3.82 15.58
C GLU A 26 -9.09 -2.66 16.54
N ALA A 27 -8.53 -2.77 17.74
CA ALA A 27 -8.49 -1.68 18.69
C ALA A 27 -7.18 -1.67 19.46
N VAL A 28 -6.60 -0.48 19.61
CA VAL A 28 -5.27 -0.30 20.19
C VAL A 28 -5.30 0.85 21.19
N TRP A 29 -4.72 0.63 22.37
CA TRP A 29 -4.61 1.64 23.41
C TRP A 29 -3.36 1.46 24.28
N PRO A 30 -2.41 2.42 24.26
CA PRO A 30 -2.16 3.38 23.17
C PRO A 30 -1.59 2.70 21.92
N GLY A 31 -1.90 3.24 20.74
CA GLY A 31 -1.40 2.76 19.45
C GLY A 31 -0.20 3.56 18.95
N LEU A 32 0.74 2.89 18.28
CA LEU A 32 1.90 3.52 17.64
C LEU A 32 1.68 3.57 16.13
N PHE A 33 1.80 4.76 15.55
CA PHE A 33 1.61 5.00 14.12
C PHE A 33 2.86 5.64 13.52
N VAL A 34 3.11 5.35 12.25
CA VAL A 34 4.19 5.96 11.47
C VAL A 34 3.56 6.81 10.37
N ASP A 35 3.99 8.07 10.23
CA ASP A 35 3.55 8.95 9.15
C ASP A 35 4.37 8.76 7.86
N LYS A 36 3.97 9.42 6.76
CA LYS A 36 4.70 9.30 5.46
C LYS A 36 6.19 9.68 5.56
N PRO A 37 6.58 10.75 6.30
CA PRO A 37 7.99 11.04 6.55
C PRO A 37 8.74 9.99 7.39
N GLY A 38 8.05 9.11 8.09
CA GLY A 38 8.65 8.09 8.96
C GLY A 38 8.74 8.48 10.44
N ASN A 39 8.01 9.49 10.89
CA ASN A 39 7.92 9.88 12.29
C ASN A 39 6.93 9.01 13.05
N TYR A 40 7.28 8.68 14.30
CA TYR A 40 6.44 7.89 15.18
C TYR A 40 5.50 8.76 16.02
N TRP A 41 4.24 8.36 16.06
CA TRP A 41 3.16 9.02 16.78
C TRP A 41 2.48 8.02 17.72
N ASP A 42 2.39 8.35 19.00
CA ASP A 42 1.55 7.65 19.97
C ASP A 42 0.14 8.27 19.93
N VAL A 43 -0.85 7.44 19.62
CA VAL A 43 -2.27 7.80 19.64
C VAL A 43 -2.92 7.16 20.87
N PRO A 44 -3.60 7.94 21.75
CA PRO A 44 -4.14 7.41 23.00
C PRO A 44 -5.12 6.25 22.82
N PHE A 45 -5.98 6.33 21.80
CA PHE A 45 -6.90 5.27 21.42
C PHE A 45 -7.18 5.31 19.92
N SER A 46 -7.11 4.16 19.27
CA SER A 46 -7.52 3.97 17.88
C SER A 46 -8.31 2.67 17.74
N MET A 47 -9.39 2.73 16.98
CA MET A 47 -10.24 1.59 16.68
C MET A 47 -10.59 1.58 15.19
N SER A 48 -10.50 0.42 14.55
CA SER A 48 -10.89 0.20 13.17
C SER A 48 -11.87 -0.98 13.05
N LEU A 49 -12.84 -0.82 12.17
CA LEU A 49 -13.82 -1.83 11.78
C LEU A 49 -13.81 -1.91 10.25
N ASP A 50 -13.37 -3.03 9.71
CA ASP A 50 -13.17 -3.21 8.28
C ASP A 50 -14.00 -4.38 7.75
N LEU A 51 -14.84 -4.12 6.76
CA LEU A 51 -15.65 -5.11 6.07
C LEU A 51 -15.26 -5.13 4.60
N ALA A 52 -14.66 -6.22 4.14
CA ALA A 52 -14.24 -6.38 2.75
C ALA A 52 -14.95 -7.57 2.09
N SER A 53 -15.34 -7.43 0.83
CA SER A 53 -15.74 -8.58 0.00
C SER A 53 -14.54 -9.52 -0.20
N VAL A 54 -14.79 -10.82 -0.25
CA VAL A 54 -13.75 -11.80 -0.62
C VAL A 54 -13.27 -11.50 -2.03
N ALA A 55 -11.95 -11.32 -2.19
CA ALA A 55 -11.36 -10.95 -3.46
C ALA A 55 -11.43 -12.10 -4.46
N ALA A 56 -12.05 -11.87 -5.61
CA ALA A 56 -11.96 -12.75 -6.77
C ALA A 56 -10.70 -12.42 -7.60
N ASP A 57 -10.21 -13.40 -8.38
CA ASP A 57 -9.11 -13.17 -9.32
C ASP A 57 -9.41 -12.08 -10.34
N SER A 58 -10.68 -11.99 -10.77
CA SER A 58 -11.22 -10.90 -11.56
C SER A 58 -12.67 -10.68 -11.16
N GLY A 59 -13.06 -9.42 -10.99
CA GLY A 59 -14.42 -9.08 -10.60
C GLY A 59 -14.49 -7.78 -9.82
N ALA A 60 -15.72 -7.45 -9.40
CA ALA A 60 -15.99 -6.35 -8.51
C ALA A 60 -15.68 -6.74 -7.06
N SER A 61 -15.07 -5.82 -6.33
CA SER A 61 -14.85 -5.91 -4.90
C SER A 61 -15.24 -4.60 -4.23
N TYR A 62 -15.60 -4.69 -2.97
CA TYR A 62 -15.88 -3.51 -2.15
C TYR A 62 -15.28 -3.69 -0.76
N ARG A 63 -14.98 -2.56 -0.11
CA ARG A 63 -14.46 -2.52 1.25
C ARG A 63 -15.01 -1.29 1.96
N ILE A 64 -15.49 -1.47 3.18
CA ILE A 64 -16.03 -0.41 4.03
C ILE A 64 -15.23 -0.45 5.33
N CYS A 65 -14.53 0.63 5.64
CA CYS A 65 -13.73 0.77 6.84
C CYS A 65 -14.23 1.96 7.66
N ALA A 66 -14.60 1.73 8.90
CA ALA A 66 -14.85 2.77 9.89
C ALA A 66 -13.65 2.85 10.83
N HIS A 67 -13.13 4.06 11.05
CA HIS A 67 -11.97 4.32 11.87
C HIS A 67 -12.29 5.43 12.87
N HIS A 68 -11.98 5.19 14.13
CA HIS A 68 -12.20 6.13 15.22
C HIS A 68 -10.92 6.34 16.00
N ASN A 69 -10.48 7.59 16.09
CA ASN A 69 -9.38 8.01 16.96
C ASN A 69 -9.91 8.87 18.10
N SER A 70 -9.30 8.72 19.27
CA SER A 70 -9.59 9.55 20.44
C SER A 70 -8.30 9.94 21.17
N GLY A 71 -8.32 11.15 21.74
CA GLY A 71 -7.18 11.77 22.42
C GLY A 71 -6.19 12.44 21.46
N SER A 72 -5.33 13.29 22.01
CA SER A 72 -4.35 14.05 21.24
C SER A 72 -3.14 13.16 20.89
N PRO A 73 -2.78 13.02 19.60
CA PRO A 73 -1.56 12.31 19.21
C PRO A 73 -0.31 13.03 19.70
N GLU A 74 0.65 12.27 20.23
CA GLU A 74 1.94 12.78 20.67
C GLU A 74 3.06 12.19 19.81
N ARG A 75 3.96 13.03 19.29
CA ARG A 75 5.14 12.57 18.54
C ARG A 75 6.17 12.02 19.52
N LEU A 76 6.77 10.86 19.22
CA LEU A 76 7.86 10.32 20.06
C LEU A 76 9.19 11.05 19.83
N ASP A 77 9.38 11.64 18.65
CA ASP A 77 10.64 12.30 18.24
C ASP A 77 10.62 13.82 18.51
N SER A 78 11.72 14.36 19.03
CA SER A 78 11.83 15.75 19.52
C SER A 78 12.17 16.81 18.46
N GLY A 79 11.82 16.60 17.19
CA GLY A 79 12.09 17.55 16.09
C GLY A 79 11.05 18.69 15.99
N GLN A 80 11.44 19.83 15.39
CA GLN A 80 10.50 20.92 15.03
C GLN A 80 9.41 20.42 14.07
N SER A 81 8.20 20.97 14.19
CA SER A 81 6.94 20.41 13.68
C SER A 81 6.53 20.99 12.33
N ASP A 82 6.30 20.10 11.35
CA ASP A 82 5.09 20.15 10.51
C ASP A 82 3.96 19.53 11.35
N GLY A 83 2.74 20.05 11.26
CA GLY A 83 1.63 19.71 12.17
C GLY A 83 1.25 18.22 12.24
N VAL A 84 0.38 17.86 13.20
CA VAL A 84 -0.13 16.48 13.36
C VAL A 84 -0.79 15.99 12.06
N PRO A 85 -0.46 14.80 11.55
CA PRO A 85 -1.12 14.24 10.37
C PRO A 85 -2.64 14.16 10.56
N ALA A 86 -3.41 14.67 9.59
CA ALA A 86 -4.87 14.71 9.70
C ALA A 86 -5.54 13.35 9.91
N SER A 87 -4.89 12.25 9.47
CA SER A 87 -5.36 10.87 9.69
C SER A 87 -5.30 10.41 11.15
N LEU A 88 -4.50 11.08 12.00
CA LEU A 88 -4.33 10.76 13.42
C LEU A 88 -5.20 11.65 14.32
N LEU A 89 -5.79 12.70 13.76
CA LEU A 89 -6.65 13.61 14.54
C LEU A 89 -7.88 12.87 15.11
N PRO A 90 -8.37 13.31 16.29
CA PRO A 90 -9.58 12.75 16.89
C PRO A 90 -10.78 12.85 15.97
N GLY A 91 -11.59 11.80 15.92
CA GLY A 91 -12.80 11.80 15.12
C GLY A 91 -13.22 10.42 14.65
N LEU A 92 -14.27 10.40 13.83
CA LEU A 92 -14.77 9.22 13.15
C LEU A 92 -14.63 9.45 11.64
N SER A 93 -13.98 8.52 10.95
CA SER A 93 -13.94 8.50 9.50
C SER A 93 -14.46 7.18 8.97
N VAL A 94 -15.37 7.22 8.00
CA VAL A 94 -15.90 6.06 7.30
C VAL A 94 -15.45 6.15 5.85
N THR A 95 -14.68 5.18 5.40
CA THR A 95 -14.18 5.06 4.04
C THR A 95 -14.85 3.87 3.36
N SER A 96 -15.49 4.09 2.22
CA SER A 96 -16.03 3.05 1.35
C SER A 96 -15.25 3.06 0.03
N THR A 97 -14.80 1.90 -0.40
CA THR A 97 -14.09 1.73 -1.67
C THR A 97 -14.78 0.64 -2.49
N PHE A 98 -14.97 0.91 -3.77
CA PHE A 98 -15.43 -0.05 -4.76
C PHE A 98 -14.36 -0.17 -5.85
N SER A 99 -14.06 -1.38 -6.31
CA SER A 99 -13.11 -1.57 -7.40
C SER A 99 -13.48 -2.73 -8.30
N PHE A 100 -13.05 -2.66 -9.55
CA PHE A 100 -13.13 -3.73 -10.50
C PHE A 100 -11.72 -4.15 -10.91
N LYS A 101 -11.38 -5.40 -10.63
CA LYS A 101 -10.08 -6.01 -10.99
C LYS A 101 -10.24 -6.89 -12.22
N LYS A 102 -9.32 -6.76 -13.16
CA LYS A 102 -9.14 -7.68 -14.27
C LYS A 102 -7.73 -8.24 -14.24
N ASN A 103 -7.62 -9.57 -14.10
CA ASN A 103 -6.37 -10.30 -14.23
C ASN A 103 -6.35 -11.04 -15.57
N ILE A 104 -5.21 -10.96 -16.26
CA ILE A 104 -4.95 -11.63 -17.52
C ILE A 104 -3.66 -12.43 -17.34
N GLU A 105 -3.79 -13.75 -17.45
CA GLU A 105 -2.63 -14.63 -17.54
C GLU A 105 -2.14 -14.63 -18.99
N LEU A 106 -0.94 -14.08 -19.21
CA LEU A 106 -0.32 -13.97 -20.53
C LEU A 106 0.37 -15.28 -20.92
N TRP A 107 0.96 -15.95 -19.94
CA TRP A 107 1.65 -17.23 -20.14
C TRP A 107 1.72 -18.03 -18.85
N ARG A 108 1.62 -19.35 -18.97
CA ARG A 108 1.88 -20.29 -17.87
C ARG A 108 2.64 -21.48 -18.39
N ASN A 109 3.71 -21.86 -17.70
CA ASN A 109 4.40 -23.11 -17.99
C ASN A 109 3.71 -24.26 -17.26
N ASN A 110 3.14 -25.18 -18.04
CA ASN A 110 2.58 -26.44 -17.54
C ASN A 110 3.52 -27.64 -17.78
N ALA A 111 4.79 -27.40 -18.14
CA ALA A 111 5.76 -28.47 -18.39
C ALA A 111 5.91 -29.40 -17.19
N GLN A 112 6.24 -30.66 -17.47
CA GLN A 112 6.44 -31.68 -16.44
C GLN A 112 7.50 -31.22 -15.43
N LYS A 113 7.03 -31.00 -14.19
CA LYS A 113 7.88 -30.80 -13.01
C LYS A 113 8.84 -31.97 -12.85
N LEU A 114 9.99 -31.74 -12.23
CA LEU A 114 10.95 -32.81 -11.96
C LEU A 114 10.25 -33.93 -11.17
N ARG A 115 10.23 -35.14 -11.73
CA ARG A 115 9.59 -36.30 -11.11
C ARG A 115 10.20 -36.54 -9.72
N MET A 116 9.36 -36.72 -8.72
CA MET A 116 9.73 -37.03 -7.32
C MET A 116 10.46 -35.92 -6.56
N VAL A 117 10.53 -34.69 -7.08
CA VAL A 117 11.06 -33.52 -6.34
C VAL A 117 9.92 -32.56 -6.04
N GLN A 118 9.60 -32.39 -4.75
CA GLN A 118 8.62 -31.40 -4.31
C GLN A 118 9.25 -29.99 -4.45
N PRO A 119 8.54 -29.00 -5.01
CA PRO A 119 9.02 -27.61 -4.97
C PRO A 119 9.19 -27.14 -3.52
N TYR A 120 10.12 -26.22 -3.29
CA TYR A 120 10.32 -25.64 -1.95
C TYR A 120 9.09 -24.85 -1.49
N ASP A 121 8.35 -24.27 -2.44
CA ASP A 121 7.06 -23.62 -2.22
C ASP A 121 6.08 -24.03 -3.34
N ILE A 122 4.90 -24.53 -2.96
CA ILE A 122 3.88 -25.01 -3.89
C ILE A 122 3.30 -23.87 -4.76
N PHE A 123 3.16 -22.65 -4.23
CA PHE A 123 2.60 -21.52 -5.00
C PHE A 123 3.59 -20.95 -6.02
N LEU A 124 4.88 -21.09 -5.76
CA LEU A 124 5.95 -20.69 -6.69
C LEU A 124 6.31 -21.80 -7.68
N SER A 125 5.59 -22.93 -7.66
CA SER A 125 5.91 -24.08 -8.49
C SER A 125 5.49 -23.98 -9.96
N ASN A 126 4.69 -22.97 -10.31
CA ASN A 126 4.17 -22.78 -11.67
C ASN A 126 4.70 -21.45 -12.23
N PRO A 127 5.73 -21.48 -13.10
CA PRO A 127 6.20 -20.29 -13.80
C PRO A 127 5.05 -19.68 -14.61
N HIS A 128 4.84 -18.38 -14.47
CA HIS A 128 3.76 -17.68 -15.15
C HIS A 128 4.12 -16.22 -15.39
N VAL A 129 3.45 -15.63 -16.38
CA VAL A 129 3.47 -14.20 -16.66
C VAL A 129 2.03 -13.72 -16.65
N SER A 130 1.73 -12.72 -15.85
CA SER A 130 0.40 -12.14 -15.71
C SER A 130 0.45 -10.63 -15.68
N ALA A 131 -0.63 -10.02 -16.15
CA ALA A 131 -0.88 -8.60 -16.04
C ALA A 131 -2.25 -8.40 -15.39
N SER A 132 -2.37 -7.47 -14.47
CA SER A 132 -3.67 -7.13 -13.89
C SER A 132 -3.88 -5.64 -13.73
N GLY A 133 -5.10 -5.20 -14.00
CA GLY A 133 -5.53 -3.82 -13.86
C GLY A 133 -6.67 -3.72 -12.84
N ILE A 134 -6.69 -2.63 -12.09
CA ILE A 134 -7.76 -2.28 -11.16
C ILE A 134 -8.17 -0.85 -11.46
N ILE A 135 -9.47 -0.61 -11.50
CA ILE A 135 -10.06 0.73 -11.49
C ILE A 135 -11.10 0.75 -10.37
N GLY A 136 -11.12 1.79 -9.56
CA GLY A 136 -12.04 1.90 -8.45
C GLY A 136 -12.34 3.32 -8.05
N ALA A 137 -13.26 3.46 -7.10
CA ALA A 137 -13.61 4.73 -6.48
C ALA A 137 -13.57 4.58 -4.96
N ALA A 138 -13.11 5.63 -4.29
CA ALA A 138 -13.05 5.72 -2.84
C ALA A 138 -13.87 6.94 -2.40
N MET A 139 -14.69 6.74 -1.37
CA MET A 139 -15.52 7.75 -0.73
C MET A 139 -15.19 7.76 0.76
N THR A 140 -14.93 8.92 1.35
CA THR A 140 -14.61 9.07 2.77
C THR A 140 -15.51 10.13 3.37
N ALA A 141 -16.29 9.75 4.38
CA ALA A 141 -16.97 10.68 5.26
C ALA A 141 -16.18 10.80 6.57
N SER A 142 -16.01 12.00 7.09
CA SER A 142 -15.27 12.28 8.32
C SER A 142 -16.08 13.22 9.21
N PHE A 143 -15.97 13.02 10.52
CA PHE A 143 -16.65 13.75 11.57
C PHE A 143 -15.70 14.01 12.75
N GLY A 144 -15.74 15.21 13.31
CA GLY A 144 -14.81 15.67 14.35
C GLY A 144 -13.57 16.32 13.76
N ASP A 145 -12.48 16.42 14.53
CA ASP A 145 -11.27 17.12 14.11
C ASP A 145 -10.56 16.41 12.94
N SER A 146 -10.84 15.12 12.71
CA SER A 146 -10.47 14.40 11.49
C SER A 146 -11.04 14.99 10.19
N SER A 147 -12.05 15.87 10.25
CA SER A 147 -12.59 16.57 9.07
C SER A 147 -11.59 17.57 8.46
N VAL A 148 -10.56 17.97 9.22
CA VAL A 148 -9.44 18.83 8.76
C VAL A 148 -8.65 18.17 7.63
N ARG A 149 -8.78 16.84 7.42
CA ARG A 149 -8.24 16.14 6.24
C ARG A 149 -8.65 16.78 4.91
N SER A 150 -9.83 17.41 4.88
CA SER A 150 -10.30 18.16 3.71
C SER A 150 -9.64 19.55 3.58
N GLN A 151 -9.17 20.17 4.66
CA GLN A 151 -8.50 21.50 4.62
C GLN A 151 -7.10 21.40 4.00
N ILE A 152 -6.32 20.38 4.40
CA ILE A 152 -4.99 20.10 3.82
C ILE A 152 -5.09 19.79 2.31
N ALA A 153 -6.23 19.28 1.85
CA ALA A 153 -6.49 19.03 0.45
C ALA A 153 -6.70 20.29 -0.42
N ASP A 154 -7.05 21.44 0.16
CA ASP A 154 -7.23 22.70 -0.59
C ASP A 154 -5.97 23.57 -0.61
N ASP A 155 -5.15 23.52 0.44
CA ASP A 155 -4.00 24.43 0.62
C ASP A 155 -2.64 23.83 0.21
N ASP A 156 -2.58 22.53 -0.09
CA ASP A 156 -1.37 21.86 -0.57
C ASP A 156 -1.39 21.72 -2.11
N PRO A 157 -0.31 22.05 -2.84
CA PRO A 157 -0.17 21.64 -4.25
C PRO A 157 -0.24 20.11 -4.45
N GLU A 158 -0.04 19.30 -3.40
CA GLU A 158 -0.33 17.85 -3.39
C GLU A 158 -1.74 17.48 -2.90
N GLY A 159 -2.63 18.46 -2.80
CA GLY A 159 -3.99 18.35 -2.27
C GLY A 159 -4.94 17.47 -3.08
N PHE A 160 -6.00 16.98 -2.44
CA PHE A 160 -7.02 16.14 -3.07
C PHE A 160 -7.87 16.97 -4.03
N ARG A 161 -7.79 16.69 -5.34
CA ARG A 161 -8.58 17.36 -6.39
C ARG A 161 -9.91 16.66 -6.71
N GLY A 162 -10.30 15.69 -5.88
CA GLY A 162 -11.55 14.97 -6.04
C GLY A 162 -12.75 15.78 -5.57
N PHE A 163 -13.90 15.14 -5.52
CA PHE A 163 -15.12 15.76 -5.01
C PHE A 163 -15.03 15.94 -3.50
N SER A 164 -15.16 17.16 -3.00
CA SER A 164 -15.16 17.46 -1.57
C SER A 164 -16.37 18.31 -1.16
N ILE A 165 -17.02 17.95 -0.06
CA ILE A 165 -18.05 18.75 0.60
C ILE A 165 -17.65 18.93 2.07
N ARG A 166 -17.79 20.14 2.59
CA ARG A 166 -17.55 20.45 4.01
C ARG A 166 -18.77 21.08 4.64
N ALA A 167 -19.02 20.70 5.89
CA ALA A 167 -19.93 21.39 6.77
C ALA A 167 -19.17 21.77 8.06
N PRO A 168 -18.50 22.94 8.08
CA PRO A 168 -17.67 23.37 9.21
C PRO A 168 -18.45 23.47 10.53
N GLU A 169 -19.72 23.87 10.47
CA GLU A 169 -20.60 24.02 11.64
C GLU A 169 -20.76 22.72 12.43
N VAL A 170 -20.72 21.58 11.76
CA VAL A 170 -20.85 20.25 12.37
C VAL A 170 -19.54 19.46 12.33
N LYS A 171 -18.41 20.11 12.00
CA LYS A 171 -17.09 19.48 11.85
C LYS A 171 -17.14 18.20 11.00
N SER A 172 -17.76 18.27 9.83
CA SER A 172 -17.85 17.13 8.93
C SER A 172 -17.32 17.44 7.54
N ALA A 173 -16.76 16.42 6.90
CA ALA A 173 -16.30 16.50 5.52
C ALA A 173 -16.54 15.19 4.78
N PHE A 174 -16.89 15.30 3.51
CA PHE A 174 -17.07 14.19 2.58
C PHE A 174 -16.09 14.36 1.41
N LEU A 175 -15.39 13.30 1.04
CA LEU A 175 -14.40 13.25 -0.04
C LEU A 175 -14.72 12.06 -0.96
N ALA A 176 -14.66 12.22 -2.27
CA ALA A 176 -14.76 11.12 -3.23
C ALA A 176 -13.82 11.29 -4.43
N ASP A 177 -13.10 10.21 -4.78
CA ASP A 177 -12.18 10.20 -5.93
C ASP A 177 -12.06 8.81 -6.54
N ILE A 178 -11.52 8.76 -7.75
CA ILE A 178 -11.24 7.54 -8.50
C ILE A 178 -9.77 7.16 -8.27
N PHE A 179 -9.46 5.87 -8.31
CA PHE A 179 -8.10 5.37 -8.33
C PHE A 179 -7.95 4.27 -9.38
N ALA A 180 -6.73 4.06 -9.83
CA ALA A 180 -6.41 2.96 -10.72
C ALA A 180 -5.06 2.35 -10.35
N SER A 181 -4.86 1.07 -10.67
CA SER A 181 -3.55 0.45 -10.57
C SER A 181 -3.34 -0.54 -11.70
N ALA A 182 -2.14 -0.57 -12.27
CA ALA A 182 -1.70 -1.60 -13.19
C ALA A 182 -0.58 -2.41 -12.53
N SER A 183 -0.56 -3.71 -12.74
CA SER A 183 0.47 -4.60 -12.23
C SER A 183 0.88 -5.61 -13.27
N PHE A 184 2.14 -5.98 -13.24
CA PHE A 184 2.74 -6.96 -14.11
C PHE A 184 3.60 -7.88 -13.25
N THR A 185 3.43 -9.19 -13.43
CA THR A 185 4.24 -10.19 -12.74
C THR A 185 4.81 -11.13 -13.77
N ALA A 186 6.11 -11.38 -13.70
CA ALA A 186 6.78 -12.40 -14.48
C ALA A 186 7.58 -13.29 -13.53
N GLN A 187 7.32 -14.59 -13.59
CA GLN A 187 8.07 -15.60 -12.85
C GLN A 187 8.71 -16.58 -13.82
N HIS A 188 10.01 -16.76 -13.65
CA HIS A 188 10.78 -17.79 -14.31
C HIS A 188 11.19 -18.88 -13.32
N GLY A 189 11.06 -20.12 -13.78
CA GLY A 189 11.41 -21.34 -13.05
C GLY A 189 10.44 -21.72 -11.93
N ASN A 190 10.61 -22.95 -11.43
CA ASN A 190 9.60 -23.67 -10.66
C ASN A 190 10.01 -23.97 -9.22
N PHE A 191 11.12 -23.38 -8.77
CA PHE A 191 11.60 -23.44 -7.39
C PHE A 191 11.77 -24.88 -6.85
N GLN A 192 12.32 -25.76 -7.69
CA GLN A 192 12.63 -27.16 -7.40
C GLN A 192 14.13 -27.45 -7.40
N ARG A 193 14.93 -26.74 -8.19
CA ARG A 193 16.37 -26.98 -8.28
C ARG A 193 17.12 -26.28 -7.15
N LEU A 194 18.33 -26.75 -6.89
CA LEU A 194 19.16 -26.28 -5.79
C LEU A 194 19.67 -24.85 -5.97
N PHE A 195 19.76 -24.29 -7.18
CA PHE A 195 20.36 -22.97 -7.39
C PHE A 195 19.68 -22.25 -8.56
N LEU A 196 19.43 -20.94 -8.37
CA LEU A 196 18.97 -20.00 -9.42
C LEU A 196 17.76 -20.48 -10.25
N ASP A 197 16.84 -21.21 -9.64
CA ASP A 197 15.66 -21.79 -10.27
C ASP A 197 14.41 -20.93 -10.13
N LEU A 198 14.44 -19.88 -9.31
CA LEU A 198 13.36 -18.93 -9.19
C LEU A 198 13.89 -17.53 -9.41
N THR A 199 13.34 -16.87 -10.42
CA THR A 199 13.46 -15.42 -10.62
C THR A 199 12.06 -14.88 -10.80
N ARG A 200 11.64 -13.96 -9.94
CA ARG A 200 10.34 -13.31 -10.04
C ARG A 200 10.52 -11.81 -10.06
N PHE A 201 9.84 -11.18 -11.00
CA PHE A 201 9.75 -9.75 -11.16
C PHE A 201 8.29 -9.35 -11.00
N HIS A 202 8.04 -8.33 -10.19
CA HIS A 202 6.73 -7.73 -10.04
C HIS A 202 6.86 -6.21 -10.13
N ALA A 203 6.09 -5.61 -11.02
CA ALA A 203 5.99 -4.16 -11.15
C ALA A 203 4.54 -3.75 -10.98
N ARG A 204 4.32 -2.66 -10.24
CA ARG A 204 3.01 -2.09 -10.03
C ARG A 204 3.07 -0.58 -10.16
N LEU A 205 2.08 -0.02 -10.83
CA LEU A 205 1.88 1.39 -11.07
C LEU A 205 0.55 1.77 -10.44
N ASP A 206 0.58 2.64 -9.44
CA ASP A 206 -0.59 3.12 -8.73
C ASP A 206 -0.89 4.59 -9.10
N PHE A 207 -2.11 4.83 -9.53
CA PHE A 207 -2.69 6.15 -9.78
C PHE A 207 -3.62 6.47 -8.61
N PRO A 208 -3.14 7.18 -7.57
CA PRO A 208 -3.89 7.36 -6.34
C PRO A 208 -5.09 8.30 -6.48
N SER A 209 -5.11 9.15 -7.51
CA SER A 209 -6.14 10.17 -7.72
C SER A 209 -6.46 10.33 -9.20
N GLY A 210 -7.66 9.91 -9.59
CA GLY A 210 -8.17 10.02 -10.94
C GLY A 210 -8.50 11.47 -11.31
N SER A 211 -8.99 12.26 -10.34
CA SER A 211 -9.23 13.70 -10.54
C SER A 211 -7.94 14.46 -10.87
N LYS A 212 -6.84 14.21 -10.15
CA LYS A 212 -5.52 14.77 -10.48
C LYS A 212 -5.08 14.36 -11.87
N PHE A 213 -5.11 13.06 -12.16
CA PHE A 213 -4.74 12.52 -13.46
C PHE A 213 -5.52 13.19 -14.61
N LEU A 214 -6.85 13.30 -14.49
CA LEU A 214 -7.70 13.92 -15.50
C LEU A 214 -7.38 15.41 -15.65
N SER A 215 -7.22 16.14 -14.54
CA SER A 215 -6.87 17.57 -14.59
C SER A 215 -5.51 17.79 -15.27
N GLY A 216 -4.48 17.04 -14.87
CA GLY A 216 -3.16 17.09 -15.48
C GLY A 216 -3.21 16.74 -16.97
N ALA A 217 -3.92 15.67 -17.34
CA ALA A 217 -4.06 15.25 -18.73
C ALA A 217 -4.78 16.31 -19.59
N THR A 218 -5.82 16.97 -19.06
CA THR A 218 -6.50 18.07 -19.76
C THR A 218 -5.60 19.28 -19.94
N HIS A 219 -4.81 19.64 -18.91
CA HIS A 219 -3.82 20.71 -19.01
C HIS A 219 -2.76 20.40 -20.06
N LEU A 220 -2.17 19.19 -20.05
CA LEU A 220 -1.18 18.82 -21.06
C LEU A 220 -1.75 18.76 -22.48
N ALA A 221 -2.98 18.28 -22.64
CA ALA A 221 -3.65 18.30 -23.94
C ALA A 221 -3.85 19.74 -24.43
N GLN A 222 -4.30 20.64 -23.54
CA GLN A 222 -4.49 22.05 -23.85
C GLN A 222 -3.17 22.76 -24.19
N ASP A 223 -2.11 22.51 -23.42
CA ASP A 223 -0.77 23.03 -23.68
C ASP A 223 -0.28 22.56 -25.05
N PHE A 224 -0.45 21.27 -25.36
CA PHE A 224 -0.09 20.69 -26.65
C PHE A 224 -0.87 21.33 -27.80
N PHE A 225 -2.20 21.46 -27.69
CA PHE A 225 -3.03 22.10 -28.72
C PHE A 225 -2.66 23.58 -28.92
N ASN A 226 -2.28 24.28 -27.86
CA ASN A 226 -1.87 25.68 -27.90
C ASN A 226 -0.38 25.86 -28.24
N SER A 227 0.36 24.78 -28.54
CA SER A 227 1.81 24.80 -28.77
C SER A 227 2.60 25.50 -27.65
N GLN A 228 2.14 25.35 -26.40
CA GLN A 228 2.80 25.84 -25.20
C GLN A 228 3.73 24.78 -24.63
N GLN A 229 4.75 25.22 -23.89
CA GLN A 229 5.62 24.29 -23.18
C GLN A 229 4.82 23.60 -22.06
N PRO A 230 4.87 22.26 -21.96
CA PRO A 230 4.07 21.53 -20.98
C PRO A 230 4.45 21.90 -19.55
N ASN A 231 3.45 22.16 -18.71
CA ASN A 231 3.66 22.43 -17.30
C ASN A 231 4.19 21.18 -16.56
N LEU A 232 5.34 21.31 -15.89
CA LEU A 232 5.96 20.23 -15.10
C LEU A 232 5.04 19.74 -13.96
N GLU A 233 4.22 20.62 -13.39
CA GLU A 233 3.23 20.24 -12.37
C GLU A 233 2.14 19.34 -12.95
N ALA A 234 1.68 19.63 -14.18
CA ALA A 234 0.69 18.81 -14.86
C ALA A 234 1.25 17.43 -15.25
N ILE A 235 2.55 17.34 -15.56
CA ILE A 235 3.23 16.06 -15.77
C ILE A 235 3.31 15.27 -14.45
N GLN A 236 3.69 15.94 -13.35
CA GLN A 236 3.76 15.34 -12.02
C GLN A 236 2.39 14.81 -11.56
N ASP A 237 1.30 15.51 -11.87
CA ASP A 237 -0.08 15.11 -11.56
C ASP A 237 -0.52 13.81 -12.28
N ILE A 238 0.12 13.48 -13.41
CA ILE A 238 -0.17 12.27 -14.21
C ILE A 238 0.74 11.09 -13.82
N CYS A 239 1.93 11.37 -13.27
CA CYS A 239 2.92 10.35 -12.95
C CYS A 239 2.38 9.37 -11.88
N PRO A 240 2.35 8.05 -12.17
CA PRO A 240 1.98 7.06 -11.16
C PRO A 240 3.11 6.88 -10.14
N ASN A 241 2.71 6.43 -8.94
CA ASN A 241 3.66 5.84 -8.01
C ASN A 241 4.00 4.44 -8.50
N ALA A 242 5.28 4.15 -8.67
CA ALA A 242 5.73 2.84 -9.11
C ALA A 242 6.29 2.05 -7.92
N THR A 243 5.99 0.76 -7.85
CA THR A 243 6.64 -0.18 -6.93
C THR A 243 7.22 -1.33 -7.73
N LEU A 244 8.48 -1.65 -7.48
CA LEU A 244 9.20 -2.72 -8.14
C LEU A 244 9.65 -3.74 -7.10
N SER A 245 9.50 -5.01 -7.42
CA SER A 245 9.93 -6.12 -6.59
C SER A 245 10.67 -7.13 -7.45
N LEU A 246 11.87 -7.51 -7.00
CA LEU A 246 12.71 -8.53 -7.61
C LEU A 246 13.02 -9.59 -6.57
N GLN A 247 12.69 -10.84 -6.87
CA GLN A 247 12.98 -12.00 -6.03
C GLN A 247 13.85 -12.99 -6.81
N GLN A 248 14.93 -13.45 -6.19
CA GLN A 248 15.87 -14.40 -6.78
C GLN A 248 16.20 -15.49 -5.76
N GLN A 249 16.00 -16.77 -6.14
CA GLN A 249 16.53 -17.88 -5.35
C GLN A 249 18.05 -17.87 -5.39
N ILE A 250 18.67 -18.01 -4.22
CA ILE A 250 20.11 -18.13 -4.07
C ILE A 250 20.48 -19.61 -4.11
N ALA A 251 20.03 -20.36 -3.10
CA ALA A 251 20.35 -21.77 -2.92
C ALA A 251 19.27 -22.50 -2.12
N GLY A 252 18.87 -23.68 -2.57
CA GLY A 252 17.82 -24.50 -1.96
C GLY A 252 16.55 -23.68 -1.68
N PRO A 253 15.97 -23.75 -0.47
CA PRO A 253 14.75 -23.00 -0.13
C PRO A 253 14.98 -21.49 0.13
N PHE A 254 16.22 -20.99 -0.01
CA PHE A 254 16.54 -19.58 0.25
C PHE A 254 16.36 -18.71 -1.00
N SER A 255 15.61 -17.63 -0.85
CA SER A 255 15.51 -16.57 -1.85
C SER A 255 15.75 -15.19 -1.23
N PHE A 256 16.24 -14.28 -2.05
CA PHE A 256 16.44 -12.90 -1.70
C PHE A 256 15.47 -12.04 -2.50
N ARG A 257 14.79 -11.13 -1.83
CA ARG A 257 13.80 -10.22 -2.40
C ARG A 257 14.19 -8.78 -2.10
N VAL A 258 14.07 -7.94 -3.12
CA VAL A 258 14.23 -6.49 -2.99
C VAL A 258 12.93 -5.86 -3.45
N ASP A 259 12.29 -5.13 -2.56
CA ASP A 259 11.10 -4.33 -2.85
C ASP A 259 11.50 -2.85 -2.81
N SER A 260 11.02 -2.03 -3.73
CA SER A 260 11.33 -0.60 -3.76
C SER A 260 10.20 0.21 -4.34
N GLY A 261 9.86 1.33 -3.68
CA GLY A 261 9.10 2.41 -4.28
C GLY A 261 9.98 3.20 -5.24
N VAL A 262 9.37 3.70 -6.32
CA VAL A 262 9.98 4.63 -7.26
C VAL A 262 8.97 5.75 -7.50
N ALA A 263 9.35 6.95 -7.13
CA ALA A 263 8.60 8.17 -7.40
C ALA A 263 9.44 9.06 -8.31
N VAL A 264 8.79 9.60 -9.35
CA VAL A 264 9.42 10.60 -10.23
C VAL A 264 9.11 11.96 -9.63
N GLU A 265 10.12 12.75 -9.31
CA GLU A 265 9.96 14.11 -8.79
C GLU A 265 10.46 15.13 -9.83
N LEU A 266 9.51 15.75 -10.53
CA LEU A 266 9.74 16.72 -11.61
C LEU A 266 9.84 18.16 -11.11
N LYS A 267 9.60 18.42 -9.82
CA LYS A 267 9.61 19.77 -9.21
C LYS A 267 11.01 20.41 -9.20
N ASN A 268 12.07 19.59 -9.18
CA ASN A 268 13.45 20.05 -9.36
C ASN A 268 13.84 19.88 -10.82
N GLN A 269 14.40 20.92 -11.45
CA GLN A 269 14.72 21.00 -12.89
C GLN A 269 15.58 19.85 -13.44
N ASP A 270 16.12 18.98 -12.57
CA ASP A 270 17.02 17.87 -12.89
C ASP A 270 16.34 16.50 -13.10
N TRP A 271 15.00 16.41 -13.17
CA TRP A 271 14.26 15.15 -13.40
C TRP A 271 14.76 13.99 -12.51
N ASN A 272 14.69 14.17 -11.19
CA ASN A 272 15.20 13.16 -10.28
C ASN A 272 14.22 11.99 -10.14
N ILE A 273 14.69 10.80 -10.51
CA ILE A 273 14.04 9.53 -10.15
C ILE A 273 14.44 9.24 -8.71
N ARG A 274 13.49 9.34 -7.79
CA ARG A 274 13.71 9.03 -6.39
C ARG A 274 13.31 7.58 -6.13
N VAL A 275 14.30 6.78 -5.75
CA VAL A 275 14.07 5.46 -5.18
C VAL A 275 13.66 5.67 -3.72
N ASP A 276 12.43 5.32 -3.39
CA ASP A 276 11.89 5.45 -2.04
C ASP A 276 11.76 4.07 -1.38
N GLU A 277 12.11 4.01 -0.10
CA GLU A 277 11.86 2.84 0.76
C GLU A 277 12.33 1.48 0.20
N PRO A 278 13.62 1.30 -0.11
CA PRO A 278 14.11 -0.03 -0.46
C PRO A 278 13.99 -0.96 0.75
N VAL A 279 13.35 -2.10 0.60
CA VAL A 279 13.25 -3.15 1.62
C VAL A 279 13.94 -4.40 1.08
N PHE A 280 14.92 -4.89 1.85
CA PHE A 280 15.64 -6.12 1.54
C PHE A 280 15.11 -7.25 2.41
N ALA A 281 14.73 -8.36 1.78
CA ALA A 281 14.20 -9.52 2.47
C ALA A 281 14.94 -10.80 2.10
N LEU A 282 15.27 -11.60 3.10
CA LEU A 282 15.74 -12.97 2.95
C LEU A 282 14.60 -13.91 3.34
N GLU A 283 14.21 -14.77 2.42
CA GLU A 283 13.11 -15.71 2.59
C GLU A 283 13.63 -17.14 2.65
N TYR A 284 13.03 -17.95 3.52
CA TYR A 284 13.27 -19.38 3.65
C TYR A 284 11.94 -20.12 3.54
N ALA A 285 11.78 -20.87 2.45
CA ALA A 285 10.58 -21.67 2.20
C ALA A 285 10.57 -22.97 3.03
N LEU A 286 9.52 -23.18 3.80
CA LEU A 286 9.33 -24.35 4.65
C LEU A 286 8.61 -25.43 3.86
N GLN A 287 9.36 -26.19 3.06
CA GLN A 287 8.86 -27.23 2.14
C GLN A 287 7.89 -28.23 2.80
N VAL A 288 8.11 -28.57 4.07
CA VAL A 288 7.27 -29.52 4.83
C VAL A 288 5.86 -28.97 5.11
N LEU A 289 5.72 -27.64 5.17
CA LEU A 289 4.47 -26.93 5.44
C LEU A 289 3.83 -26.37 4.16
N GLY A 290 4.28 -26.85 3.00
CA GLY A 290 3.72 -26.55 1.67
C GLY A 290 4.06 -25.16 1.13
N SER A 291 3.59 -24.11 1.81
CA SER A 291 3.71 -22.69 1.42
C SER A 291 4.20 -21.79 2.56
N ALA A 292 4.33 -22.34 3.78
CA ALA A 292 4.82 -21.54 4.88
C ALA A 292 6.25 -21.06 4.60
N LYS A 293 6.58 -19.85 5.04
CA LYS A 293 7.92 -19.27 4.86
C LYS A 293 8.31 -18.39 6.04
N ALA A 294 9.60 -18.42 6.37
CA ALA A 294 10.19 -17.45 7.27
C ALA A 294 10.79 -16.32 6.43
N VAL A 295 10.50 -15.08 6.79
CA VAL A 295 10.97 -13.88 6.08
C VAL A 295 11.68 -12.99 7.08
N ALA A 296 12.96 -12.72 6.85
CA ALA A 296 13.70 -11.69 7.55
C ALA A 296 13.83 -10.48 6.63
N TRP A 297 13.30 -9.32 7.00
CA TRP A 297 13.38 -8.11 6.21
C TRP A 297 14.05 -6.96 6.95
N TYR A 298 14.70 -6.08 6.19
CA TYR A 298 15.40 -4.89 6.67
C TYR A 298 15.04 -3.68 5.80
N SER A 299 14.65 -2.59 6.46
CA SER A 299 14.43 -1.28 5.82
C SER A 299 15.55 -0.32 6.22
N PRO A 300 16.47 0.06 5.30
CA PRO A 300 17.54 0.99 5.59
C PRO A 300 17.05 2.40 5.94
N LYS A 301 15.90 2.82 5.37
CA LYS A 301 15.32 4.15 5.62
C LYS A 301 14.91 4.30 7.09
N HIS A 302 14.30 3.26 7.66
CA HIS A 302 13.83 3.25 9.05
C HIS A 302 14.82 2.61 10.04
N GLN A 303 15.89 1.96 9.53
CA GLN A 303 16.83 1.17 10.34
C GLN A 303 16.14 0.06 11.13
N GLU A 304 15.07 -0.50 10.55
CA GLU A 304 14.25 -1.53 11.17
C GLU A 304 14.51 -2.90 10.55
N CYS A 305 14.49 -3.93 11.40
CA CYS A 305 14.60 -5.33 11.01
C CYS A 305 13.48 -6.12 11.69
N MET A 306 12.84 -7.02 10.95
CA MET A 306 11.84 -7.92 11.49
C MET A 306 11.97 -9.31 10.89
N ILE A 307 11.64 -10.31 11.70
CA ILE A 307 11.53 -11.70 11.27
C ILE A 307 10.07 -12.12 11.44
N GLU A 308 9.46 -12.53 10.35
CA GLU A 308 8.08 -12.98 10.29
C GLU A 308 8.01 -14.45 9.88
N LEU A 309 7.03 -15.16 10.43
CA LEU A 309 6.66 -16.50 9.99
C LEU A 309 5.28 -16.43 9.35
N ARG A 310 5.21 -16.69 8.05
CA ARG A 310 3.97 -16.61 7.26
C ARG A 310 3.46 -18.03 6.98
N PHE A 311 2.18 -18.25 7.23
CA PHE A 311 1.49 -19.51 6.98
C PHE A 311 0.32 -19.27 6.02
N TYR A 312 0.09 -20.22 5.09
CA TYR A 312 -1.05 -20.22 4.17
C TYR A 312 -1.19 -18.92 3.35
N GLU A 313 -0.19 -18.60 2.54
CA GLU A 313 -0.32 -17.53 1.55
C GLU A 313 -1.19 -18.07 0.40
N THR A 314 -2.48 -17.70 0.34
CA THR A 314 -3.41 -18.01 -0.77
C THR A 314 -3.41 -16.93 -1.83
#